data_AF-A0A2G3K194-F1
#
_entry.id   AF-A0A2G3K194-F1
#
_cell.length_a   1.000
_cell.length_b   1.000
_cell.length_c   1.000
_cell.angle_alpha   90.00
_cell.angle_beta   90.00
_cell.angle_gamma   90.00
#
_symmetry.space_group_name_H-M   'P 1'
#
loop_
_entity.id
_entity.type
_entity.pdbx_description
1 polymer ?
#
loop_
_entity_poly.entity_id
_entity_poly.type
_entity_poly.pdbx_seq_one_letter_code
_entity_poly.pdbx_strand_id
1 'polypeptide(L)'
;MDKPTVLQAFEALSSSARLNVYLLLVDAGNSGLVAGELASRLDLAPSNLSFHLKNLAYAGLVTVEQEGRFQRYRANLGLMRQVTGFLTDHCCGGHPDQCTELVEPSCNSVSCK
;
A
#
# COMPACT_ATOMS: atom_id res chain seq x y z
N MET A 1 -1.75 17.14 2.57
CA MET A 1 -1.90 16.01 3.52
C MET A 1 -1.58 16.51 4.92
N ASP A 2 -2.25 16.02 5.95
CA ASP A 2 -1.96 16.37 7.34
C ASP A 2 -1.22 15.25 8.08
N LYS A 3 -0.57 15.60 9.20
CA LYS A 3 0.22 14.65 10.00
C LYS A 3 -0.59 13.46 10.55
N PRO A 4 -1.84 13.63 11.05
CA PRO A 4 -2.65 12.52 11.53
C PRO A 4 -2.88 11.42 10.48
N THR A 5 -3.18 11.80 9.23
CA THR A 5 -3.38 10.84 8.12
C THR A 5 -2.12 10.02 7.85
N VAL A 6 -0.94 10.66 7.88
CA VAL A 6 0.34 9.99 7.67
C VAL A 6 0.65 9.01 8.80
N LEU A 7 0.42 9.41 10.05
CA LEU A 7 0.60 8.53 11.21
C LEU A 7 -0.32 7.31 11.13
N GLN A 8 -1.59 7.50 10.77
CA GLN A 8 -2.54 6.41 10.60
C GLN A 8 -2.10 5.42 9.50
N ALA A 9 -1.56 5.91 8.39
CA ALA A 9 -1.00 5.07 7.34
C ALA A 9 0.19 4.25 7.85
N PHE A 10 1.09 4.87 8.63
CA PHE A 10 2.23 4.16 9.22
C PHE A 10 1.82 3.12 10.25
N GLU A 11 0.89 3.43 11.15
CA GLU A 11 0.35 2.47 12.12
C GLU A 11 -0.28 1.26 11.42
N ALA A 12 -0.98 1.49 10.31
CA ALA A 12 -1.53 0.42 9.49
C ALA A 12 -0.42 -0.39 8.78
N LEU A 13 0.67 0.24 8.33
CA LEU A 13 1.75 -0.47 7.63
C LEU A 13 2.80 -1.08 8.55
N SER A 14 2.87 -0.70 9.83
CA SER A 14 3.80 -1.24 10.84
C SER A 14 3.38 -2.64 11.34
N SER A 15 3.04 -3.52 10.40
CA SER A 15 2.67 -4.91 10.61
C SER A 15 3.06 -5.70 9.37
N SER A 16 3.89 -6.75 9.55
CA SER A 16 4.38 -7.59 8.45
C SER A 16 3.24 -8.11 7.56
N ALA A 17 2.17 -8.63 8.16
CA ALA A 17 1.02 -9.15 7.41
C ALA A 17 0.32 -8.06 6.59
N ARG A 18 0.10 -6.87 7.16
CA ARG A 18 -0.58 -5.76 6.46
C ARG A 18 0.29 -5.19 5.34
N LEU A 19 1.60 -5.06 5.57
CA LEU A 19 2.53 -4.63 4.54
C LEU A 19 2.54 -5.63 3.38
N ASN A 20 2.60 -6.94 3.66
CA ASN A 20 2.55 -7.98 2.63
C ASN A 20 1.23 -7.95 1.83
N VAL A 21 0.08 -7.77 2.50
CA VAL A 21 -1.22 -7.58 1.82
C VAL A 21 -1.17 -6.36 0.90
N TYR A 22 -0.69 -5.22 1.40
CA TYR A 22 -0.62 -3.99 0.61
C TYR A 22 0.29 -4.17 -0.61
N LEU A 23 1.50 -4.70 -0.43
CA LEU A 23 2.46 -4.93 -1.53
C LEU A 23 1.93 -5.91 -2.57
N LEU A 24 1.27 -6.99 -2.15
CA LEU A 24 0.65 -7.93 -3.07
C LEU A 24 -0.48 -7.28 -3.88
N LEU A 25 -1.23 -6.35 -3.29
CA LEU A 25 -2.24 -5.56 -4.01
C LEU A 25 -1.63 -4.50 -4.93
N VAL A 26 -0.47 -3.94 -4.61
CA VAL A 26 0.29 -3.07 -5.52
C VAL A 26 0.70 -3.87 -6.76
N ASP A 27 1.23 -5.07 -6.56
CA ASP A 27 1.69 -5.97 -7.64
C ASP A 27 0.54 -6.45 -8.53
N ALA A 28 -0.63 -6.71 -7.95
CA ALA A 28 -1.86 -7.01 -8.70
C ALA A 28 -2.41 -5.80 -9.49
N GLY A 29 -1.99 -4.57 -9.15
CA GLY A 29 -2.41 -3.34 -9.80
C GLY A 29 -3.94 -3.16 -9.84
N ASN A 30 -4.45 -2.60 -10.93
CA ASN A 30 -5.87 -2.28 -11.10
C ASN A 30 -6.79 -3.50 -11.10
N SER A 31 -6.25 -4.70 -11.37
CA SER A 31 -7.04 -5.94 -11.31
C SER A 31 -7.45 -6.30 -9.88
N GLY A 32 -6.64 -5.92 -8.89
CA GLY A 32 -6.88 -6.25 -7.49
C GLY A 32 -6.97 -7.75 -7.23
N LEU A 33 -7.35 -8.11 -6.00
CA LEU A 33 -7.53 -9.51 -5.60
C LEU A 33 -8.76 -9.64 -4.70
N VAL A 34 -9.48 -10.76 -4.79
CA VAL A 34 -10.51 -11.07 -3.78
C VAL A 34 -9.89 -11.61 -2.51
N ALA A 35 -10.60 -11.50 -1.37
CA ALA A 35 -10.11 -11.96 -0.07
C ALA A 35 -9.61 -13.41 -0.06
N GLY A 36 -10.26 -14.31 -0.80
CA GLY A 36 -9.83 -15.70 -0.93
C GLY A 36 -8.44 -15.85 -1.56
N GLU A 37 -8.17 -15.10 -2.64
CA GLU A 37 -6.87 -15.14 -3.32
C GLU A 37 -5.76 -14.58 -2.42
N LEU A 38 -6.03 -13.49 -1.71
CA LEU A 38 -5.11 -12.90 -0.73
C LEU A 38 -4.78 -13.91 0.39
N ALA A 39 -5.80 -14.58 0.94
CA ALA A 39 -5.63 -15.57 2.00
C ALA A 39 -4.75 -16.73 1.54
N SER A 40 -5.01 -17.25 0.34
CA SER A 40 -4.21 -18.35 -0.23
C SER A 40 -2.77 -17.94 -0.53
N ARG A 41 -2.53 -16.77 -1.13
CA ARG A 41 -1.17 -16.33 -1.51
C ARG A 41 -0.30 -15.97 -0.30
N LEU A 42 -0.90 -15.52 0.79
CA LEU A 42 -0.20 -15.10 2.00
C LEU A 42 -0.20 -16.16 3.10
N ASP A 43 -0.80 -17.33 2.86
CA ASP A 43 -0.99 -18.39 3.85
C ASP A 43 -1.61 -17.88 5.16
N LEU A 44 -2.69 -17.09 5.03
CA LEU A 44 -3.41 -16.48 6.15
C LEU A 44 -4.80 -17.08 6.31
N ALA A 45 -5.17 -17.38 7.56
CA ALA A 45 -6.55 -17.73 7.89
C ALA A 45 -7.52 -16.59 7.49
N PRO A 46 -8.71 -16.88 6.93
CA PRO A 46 -9.64 -15.85 6.45
C PRO A 46 -10.06 -14.82 7.49
N SER A 47 -10.23 -15.25 8.75
CA SER A 47 -10.57 -14.35 9.87
C SER A 47 -9.45 -13.36 10.19
N ASN A 48 -8.20 -13.83 10.17
CA ASN A 48 -7.02 -12.99 10.38
C ASN A 48 -6.84 -11.99 9.23
N LEU A 49 -6.99 -12.46 7.99
CA LEU A 49 -6.93 -11.58 6.81
C LEU A 49 -8.02 -10.49 6.86
N SER A 50 -9.24 -10.85 7.23
CA SER A 50 -10.36 -9.90 7.33
C SER A 50 -10.06 -8.79 8.35
N PHE A 51 -9.44 -9.13 9.48
CA PHE A 51 -8.97 -8.15 10.45
C PHE A 51 -7.92 -7.21 9.83
N HIS A 52 -6.92 -7.73 9.13
CA HIS A 52 -5.90 -6.92 8.45
C HIS A 52 -6.48 -6.00 7.37
N LEU A 53 -7.38 -6.51 6.53
CA LEU A 53 -8.04 -5.75 5.47
C LEU A 53 -8.92 -4.62 6.04
N LYS A 54 -9.63 -4.86 7.15
CA LYS A 54 -10.40 -3.81 7.82
C LYS A 54 -9.51 -2.67 8.31
N ASN A 55 -8.35 -2.98 8.89
CA ASN A 55 -7.40 -1.97 9.35
C ASN A 55 -6.80 -1.17 8.18
N LEU A 56 -6.42 -1.85 7.09
CA LEU A 56 -5.91 -1.18 5.89
C LEU A 56 -6.97 -0.30 5.22
N ALA A 57 -8.22 -0.77 5.15
CA ALA A 57 -9.32 0.01 4.59
C ALA A 57 -9.66 1.22 5.46
N TYR A 58 -9.64 1.07 6.79
CA TYR A 58 -9.83 2.17 7.73
C TYR A 58 -8.76 3.26 7.58
N ALA A 59 -7.50 2.87 7.34
CA ALA A 59 -6.40 3.79 7.03
C ALA A 59 -6.44 4.33 5.58
N GLY A 60 -7.41 3.92 4.76
CA GLY A 60 -7.54 4.34 3.36
C GLY A 60 -6.49 3.75 2.41
N LEU A 61 -5.64 2.82 2.87
CA LEU A 61 -4.54 2.22 2.09
C LEU A 61 -5.04 1.20 1.06
N VAL A 62 -6.25 0.67 1.24
CA VAL A 62 -6.90 -0.19 0.25
C VAL A 62 -8.32 0.29 0.01
N THR A 63 -8.81 0.10 -1.21
CA THR A 63 -10.22 0.21 -1.54
C THR A 63 -10.84 -1.18 -1.63
N VAL A 64 -12.14 -1.26 -1.39
CA VAL A 64 -12.92 -2.48 -1.48
C VAL A 64 -14.14 -2.25 -2.34
N GLU A 65 -14.43 -3.20 -3.23
CA GLU A 65 -15.58 -3.17 -4.12
C GLU A 65 -16.27 -4.53 -4.09
N GLN A 66 -17.60 -4.52 -4.00
CA GLN A 66 -18.37 -5.76 -4.03
C GLN A 66 -18.49 -6.28 -5.45
N GLU A 67 -18.06 -7.53 -5.67
CA GLU A 67 -18.15 -8.24 -6.94
C GLU A 67 -18.99 -9.51 -6.73
N GLY A 68 -20.31 -9.38 -6.90
CA GLY A 68 -21.27 -10.43 -6.60
C GLY A 68 -21.26 -10.81 -5.11
N ARG A 69 -20.75 -12.01 -4.81
CA ARG A 69 -20.62 -12.54 -3.44
C ARG A 69 -19.24 -12.27 -2.81
N PHE A 70 -18.30 -11.76 -3.59
CA PHE A 70 -16.93 -11.52 -3.14
C PHE A 70 -16.67 -10.03 -2.92
N GLN A 71 -15.61 -9.73 -2.17
CA GLN A 71 -15.07 -8.40 -2.00
C GLN A 71 -13.71 -8.37 -2.68
N ARG A 72 -13.54 -7.47 -3.65
CA ARG A 72 -12.28 -7.24 -4.35
C ARG A 72 -11.56 -6.04 -3.75
N TYR A 73 -10.31 -6.24 -3.41
CA TYR A 73 -9.45 -5.24 -2.80
C TYR A 73 -8.43 -4.72 -3.81
N ARG A 74 -8.10 -3.44 -3.73
CA ARG A 74 -7.06 -2.78 -4.53
C ARG A 74 -6.23 -1.87 -3.64
N ALA A 75 -4.95 -1.74 -3.93
CA ALA A 75 -4.09 -0.78 -3.25
C ALA A 75 -4.49 0.65 -3.64
N ASN A 76 -4.61 1.54 -2.65
CA ASN A 76 -4.80 2.96 -2.89
C ASN A 76 -3.44 3.64 -3.14
N LEU A 77 -2.98 3.59 -4.39
CA LEU A 77 -1.72 4.22 -4.79
C LEU A 77 -1.78 5.76 -4.67
N GLY A 78 -2.97 6.35 -4.79
CA GLY A 78 -3.19 7.78 -4.63
C GLY A 78 -2.89 8.26 -3.21
N LEU A 79 -3.31 7.51 -2.19
CA LEU A 79 -2.94 7.81 -0.80
C LEU A 79 -1.44 7.63 -0.58
N MET A 80 -0.86 6.53 -1.06
CA MET A 80 0.58 6.27 -0.89
C MET A 80 1.46 7.34 -1.53
N ARG A 81 1.06 7.85 -2.71
CA ARG A 81 1.74 8.99 -3.35
C ARG A 81 1.71 10.25 -2.49
N GLN A 82 0.59 10.51 -1.81
CA GLN A 82 0.49 11.66 -0.91
C GLN A 82 1.30 11.47 0.37
N VAL A 83 1.33 10.26 0.94
CA VAL A 83 2.15 9.92 2.13
C VAL A 83 3.63 10.08 1.81
N THR A 84 4.10 9.50 0.70
CA THR A 84 5.49 9.64 0.26
C THR A 84 5.82 11.09 -0.08
N GLY A 85 4.92 11.78 -0.79
CA GLY A 85 5.02 13.22 -1.08
C GLY A 85 5.21 14.06 0.19
N PHE A 86 4.39 13.83 1.22
CA PHE A 86 4.51 14.52 2.51
C PHE A 86 5.91 14.34 3.13
N LEU A 87 6.51 13.15 3.06
CA LEU A 87 7.86 12.93 3.57
C LEU A 87 8.93 13.61 2.71
N THR A 88 8.78 13.53 1.38
CA THR A 88 9.75 14.12 0.44
C THR A 88 9.71 15.64 0.42
N ASP A 89 8.57 16.27 0.70
CA ASP A 89 8.43 17.72 0.84
C ASP A 89 9.23 18.27 2.03
N HIS A 90 9.47 17.41 3.03
CA HIS A 90 10.31 17.71 4.20
C HIS A 90 11.73 17.14 4.04
N CYS A 91 12.04 16.47 2.93
CA CYS A 91 13.33 15.84 2.71
C CYS A 91 14.40 16.90 2.39
N CYS A 92 15.61 16.67 2.89
CA CYS A 92 16.76 17.56 2.77
C CYS A 92 16.54 19.01 3.27
N GLY A 93 15.43 19.30 3.95
CA GLY A 93 15.16 20.59 4.58
C GLY A 93 15.30 21.81 3.63
N GLY A 94 15.00 21.64 2.34
CA GLY A 94 15.20 22.67 1.31
C GLY A 94 16.59 22.73 0.67
N HIS A 95 17.47 21.76 0.95
CA HIS A 95 18.82 21.64 0.40
C HIS A 95 18.91 20.45 -0.56
N PRO A 96 18.43 20.59 -1.81
CA PRO A 96 18.34 19.46 -2.75
C PRO A 96 19.69 18.80 -3.06
N ASP A 97 20.80 19.51 -2.87
CA ASP A 97 22.18 19.00 -2.99
C ASP A 97 22.47 17.81 -2.06
N GLN A 98 21.78 17.70 -0.93
CA GLN A 98 21.92 16.57 0.00
C GLN A 98 21.16 15.32 -0.45
N CYS A 99 20.26 15.45 -1.42
CA CYS A 99 19.39 14.37 -1.92
C CYS A 99 19.91 13.74 -3.23
N THR A 100 21.05 14.22 -3.74
CA THR A 100 21.53 13.96 -5.12
C THR A 100 21.87 12.49 -5.41
N GLU A 101 22.10 11.66 -4.38
CA GLU A 101 22.45 10.23 -4.54
C GLU A 101 21.25 9.26 -4.46
N LEU A 102 20.01 9.75 -4.26
CA LEU A 102 18.85 8.88 -4.01
C LEU A 102 18.15 8.34 -5.27
N VAL A 103 18.66 8.63 -6.47
CA VAL A 103 18.00 8.26 -7.74
C VAL A 103 18.85 7.27 -8.52
N GLU A 104 18.80 5.99 -8.12
CA GLU A 104 18.95 4.92 -9.10
C GLU A 104 17.55 4.36 -9.39
N PRO A 105 16.98 4.59 -10.59
CA PRO A 105 15.77 3.92 -10.99
C PRO A 105 16.09 2.43 -11.24
N SER A 106 15.81 1.57 -10.26
CA SER A 106 15.83 0.12 -10.47
C SER A 106 14.59 -0.32 -11.27
N CYS A 107 14.54 0.09 -12.53
CA CYS A 107 13.70 -0.59 -13.50
C CYS A 107 14.37 -1.92 -13.85
N ASN A 108 14.13 -2.96 -13.04
CA ASN A 108 14.49 -4.32 -13.41
C ASN A 108 13.47 -4.83 -14.47
N SER A 109 13.65 -4.32 -15.69
CA SER A 109 13.46 -4.91 -17.02
C SER A 109 12.47 -6.08 -17.28
N VAL A 110 11.31 -6.19 -16.59
CA VAL A 110 10.27 -7.17 -17.03
C VAL A 110 8.82 -6.64 -17.11
N SER A 111 8.43 -5.51 -16.50
CA SER A 111 6.99 -5.19 -16.41
C SER A 111 6.56 -3.74 -16.70
N CYS A 112 7.27 -3.01 -17.56
CA CYS A 112 6.69 -1.85 -18.25
C CYS A 112 6.25 -2.26 -19.65
N LYS A 113 5.00 -2.69 -19.77
CA LYS A 113 4.22 -2.63 -21.02
C LYS A 113 2.93 -1.87 -20.74
#